data_AF-A0AA97BI12-F1
#
_entry.id   AF-A0AA97BI12-F1
#
_cell.length_a   1.000
_cell.length_b   1.000
_cell.length_c   1.000
_cell.angle_alpha   90.00
_cell.angle_beta   90.00
_cell.angle_gamma   90.00
#
_symmetry.space_group_name_H-M   'P 1'
#
loop_
_entity.id
_entity.type
_entity.pdbx_description
1 polymer ?
#
loop_
_entity_poly.entity_id
_entity_poly.type
_entity_poly.pdbx_seq_one_letter_code
_entity_poly.pdbx_strand_id
1 'polypeptide(L)'
;MIIGPSHVVRWERLKDFFGINDQFYGHGSLPIWHERVKSYSQVAHPFIMVGDFRFGNAYLVTNNPKDMCSIKKEFFDLETDRRAFDVSMKSLGGLNRHDIRLVFWCLFIREYKNRNSGKYTVDGNYNHPVWNLRFVECRR
;
A
#
# COMPACT_ATOMS: atom_id res chain seq x y z
N MET A 1 -6.44 -13.56 8.97
CA MET A 1 -5.49 -12.51 9.47
C MET A 1 -5.53 -11.32 8.53
N ILE A 2 -5.61 -10.10 9.07
CA ILE A 2 -5.70 -8.85 8.32
C ILE A 2 -4.45 -8.01 8.58
N ILE A 3 -3.69 -7.67 7.52
CA ILE A 3 -2.40 -6.96 7.60
C ILE A 3 -2.51 -5.63 6.87
N GLY A 4 -1.91 -4.56 7.41
CA GLY A 4 -1.82 -3.33 6.63
C GLY A 4 -1.41 -2.08 7.41
N PRO A 5 -1.61 -0.89 6.81
CA PRO A 5 -1.17 0.37 7.38
C PRO A 5 -2.08 0.83 8.53
N SER A 6 -2.00 2.11 8.89
CA SER A 6 -2.82 2.74 9.94
C SER A 6 -4.34 2.54 9.77
N HIS A 7 -4.83 2.23 8.57
CA HIS A 7 -6.22 1.88 8.32
C HIS A 7 -6.63 0.55 8.99
N VAL A 8 -5.77 -0.45 9.00
CA VAL A 8 -6.01 -1.74 9.68
C VAL A 8 -6.08 -1.53 11.20
N VAL A 9 -5.23 -0.65 11.76
CA VAL A 9 -5.30 -0.23 13.17
C VAL A 9 -6.66 0.39 13.50
N ARG A 10 -7.24 1.16 12.57
CA ARG A 10 -8.56 1.78 12.77
C ARG A 10 -9.70 0.75 12.67
N TRP A 11 -9.59 -0.20 11.75
CA TRP A 11 -10.57 -1.29 11.63
C TRP A 11 -10.56 -2.23 12.83
N GLU A 12 -9.40 -2.51 13.41
CA GLU A 12 -9.29 -3.32 14.62
C GLU A 12 -10.15 -2.76 15.77
N ARG A 13 -10.24 -1.43 15.90
CA ARG A 13 -11.08 -0.77 16.91
C ARG A 13 -12.59 -0.98 16.70
N LEU A 14 -12.98 -1.40 15.51
CA LEU A 14 -14.37 -1.64 15.12
C LEU A 14 -14.67 -3.13 14.94
N LYS A 15 -13.72 -4.02 15.26
CA LYS A 15 -13.86 -5.46 15.00
C LYS A 15 -15.10 -6.06 15.70
N ASP A 16 -15.37 -5.64 16.94
CA ASP A 16 -16.49 -6.15 17.73
C ASP A 16 -17.82 -5.66 17.15
N PHE A 17 -17.86 -4.41 16.68
CA PHE A 17 -19.02 -3.83 16.01
C PHE A 17 -19.37 -4.59 14.72
N PHE A 18 -18.35 -5.00 13.95
CA PHE A 18 -18.53 -5.76 12.70
C PHE A 18 -18.56 -7.29 12.90
N GLY A 19 -18.43 -7.79 14.13
CA GLY A 19 -18.36 -9.22 14.42
C GLY A 19 -17.16 -9.93 13.77
N ILE A 20 -16.03 -9.25 13.62
CA ILE A 20 -14.82 -9.80 12.99
C ILE A 20 -13.95 -10.49 14.04
N ASN A 21 -13.70 -11.79 13.86
CA ASN A 21 -12.86 -12.60 14.76
C ASN A 21 -11.45 -12.87 14.20
N ASP A 22 -11.03 -12.13 13.17
CA ASP A 22 -9.68 -12.22 12.62
C ASP A 22 -8.63 -11.51 13.51
N GLN A 23 -7.40 -11.99 13.46
CA GLN A 23 -6.25 -11.27 14.00
C GLN A 23 -5.89 -10.08 13.10
N PHE A 24 -5.73 -8.90 13.70
CA PHE A 24 -5.32 -7.68 13.03
C PHE A 24 -3.83 -7.41 13.26
N TYR A 25 -3.13 -7.05 12.18
CA TYR A 25 -1.77 -6.56 12.22
C TYR A 25 -1.70 -5.20 11.51
N GLY A 26 -1.97 -4.15 12.27
CA GLY A 26 -1.91 -2.78 11.78
C GLY A 26 -0.65 -2.07 12.27
N HIS A 27 0.05 -1.36 11.38
CA HIS A 27 1.12 -0.45 11.78
C HIS A 27 1.04 0.86 11.01
N GLY A 28 1.38 1.98 11.67
CA GLY A 28 1.37 3.29 11.05
C GLY A 28 2.22 3.32 9.79
N SER A 29 1.63 3.77 8.67
CA SER A 29 2.30 3.92 7.38
C SER A 29 3.18 2.72 6.99
N LEU A 30 2.69 1.50 7.24
CA LEU A 30 3.42 0.26 6.95
C LEU A 30 3.60 0.09 5.43
N PRO A 31 4.84 0.14 4.90
CA PRO A 31 5.05 -0.14 3.49
C PRO A 31 4.89 -1.63 3.20
N ILE A 32 4.45 -1.96 1.99
CA ILE A 32 4.24 -3.35 1.57
C ILE A 32 5.53 -4.18 1.60
N TRP A 33 6.68 -3.53 1.37
CA TRP A 33 8.00 -4.13 1.36
C TRP A 33 8.63 -4.29 2.76
N HIS A 34 7.92 -3.91 3.82
CA HIS A 34 8.41 -4.09 5.19
C HIS A 34 8.48 -5.58 5.55
N GLU A 35 9.57 -6.02 6.22
CA GLU A 35 9.77 -7.42 6.65
C GLU A 35 8.59 -8.00 7.44
N ARG A 36 8.01 -7.20 8.35
CA ARG A 36 6.75 -7.51 9.04
C ARG A 36 5.66 -8.05 8.10
N VAL A 37 5.38 -7.40 6.97
CA VAL A 37 4.37 -7.88 6.01
C VAL A 37 4.71 -9.27 5.50
N LYS A 38 5.99 -9.51 5.17
CA LYS A 38 6.47 -10.83 4.72
C LYS A 38 6.31 -11.89 5.81
N SER A 39 6.63 -11.57 7.05
CA SER A 39 6.48 -12.51 8.19
C SER A 39 5.02 -12.84 8.48
N TYR A 40 4.13 -11.84 8.53
CA TYR A 40 2.72 -12.09 8.85
C TYR A 40 1.95 -12.72 7.69
N SER A 41 2.37 -12.52 6.45
CA SER A 41 1.75 -13.15 5.28
C SER A 41 2.05 -14.65 5.16
N GLN A 42 2.84 -15.24 6.06
CA GLN A 42 3.11 -16.69 6.04
C GLN A 42 1.91 -17.54 6.50
N VAL A 43 0.97 -16.96 7.25
CA VAL A 43 -0.24 -17.68 7.70
C VAL A 43 -1.17 -18.05 6.54
N ALA A 44 -2.13 -18.96 6.76
CA ALA A 44 -3.14 -19.31 5.76
C ALA A 44 -4.13 -18.16 5.54
N HIS A 45 -4.50 -17.92 4.28
CA HIS A 45 -5.50 -16.95 3.84
C HIS A 45 -5.32 -15.52 4.40
N PRO A 46 -4.12 -14.90 4.29
CA PRO A 46 -3.95 -13.54 4.78
C PRO A 46 -4.67 -12.54 3.87
N PHE A 47 -5.32 -11.57 4.48
CA PHE A 47 -5.90 -10.42 3.80
C PHE A 47 -4.98 -9.21 4.02
N ILE A 48 -4.43 -8.66 2.95
CA ILE A 48 -3.45 -7.58 3.03
C ILE A 48 -4.05 -6.31 2.41
N MET A 49 -4.27 -5.32 3.27
CA MET A 49 -4.54 -3.96 2.84
C MET A 49 -3.23 -3.28 2.46
N VAL A 50 -3.02 -3.10 1.16
CA VAL A 50 -1.85 -2.44 0.61
C VAL A 50 -1.98 -0.93 0.85
N GLY A 51 -1.02 -0.37 1.58
CA GLY A 51 -0.91 1.04 1.86
C GLY A 51 -0.53 1.89 0.63
N ASP A 52 -0.32 3.18 0.85
CA ASP A 52 0.21 4.06 -0.18
C ASP A 52 1.64 3.63 -0.54
N PHE A 53 1.98 3.58 -1.83
CA PHE A 53 3.32 3.17 -2.25
C PHE A 53 4.42 4.11 -1.76
N ARG A 54 4.10 5.35 -1.39
CA ARG A 54 5.07 6.30 -0.81
C ARG A 54 5.32 6.10 0.68
N PHE A 55 4.69 5.13 1.31
CA PHE A 55 5.07 4.75 2.67
C PHE A 55 6.53 4.30 2.69
N GLY A 56 7.31 4.89 3.60
CA GLY A 56 8.75 4.70 3.67
C GLY A 56 9.57 5.45 2.62
N ASN A 57 9.02 6.45 1.92
CA ASN A 57 9.79 7.25 0.95
C ASN A 57 11.03 7.91 1.59
N ALA A 58 10.92 8.31 2.87
CA ALA A 58 12.04 8.84 3.63
C ALA A 58 13.19 7.84 3.73
N TYR A 59 12.89 6.57 4.01
CA TYR A 59 13.91 5.51 4.02
C TYR A 59 14.54 5.29 2.65
N LEU A 60 13.76 5.36 1.57
CA LEU A 60 14.31 5.21 0.22
C LEU A 60 15.36 6.29 -0.09
N VAL A 61 15.19 7.51 0.44
CA VAL A 61 16.13 8.62 0.25
C VAL A 61 17.29 8.56 1.26
N THR A 62 17.00 8.40 2.56
CA THR A 62 18.00 8.52 3.64
C THR A 62 18.74 7.22 3.94
N ASN A 63 18.18 6.07 3.54
CA ASN A 63 18.61 4.73 3.93
C ASN A 63 18.68 4.50 5.46
N ASN A 64 17.99 5.34 6.26
CA ASN A 64 17.99 5.23 7.71
C ASN A 64 16.83 4.33 8.18
N PRO A 65 17.07 3.20 8.86
CA PRO A 65 16.01 2.29 9.31
C PRO A 65 14.91 2.95 10.14
N LYS A 66 15.21 4.04 10.85
CA LYS A 66 14.23 4.82 11.61
C LYS A 66 13.15 5.47 10.72
N ASP A 67 13.44 5.66 9.44
CA ASP A 67 12.54 6.25 8.45
C ASP A 67 11.68 5.22 7.68
N MET A 68 11.78 3.91 7.98
CA MET A 68 11.12 2.86 7.18
C MET A 68 9.59 3.01 7.08
N CYS A 69 8.94 3.52 8.12
CA CYS A 69 7.50 3.80 8.10
C CYS A 69 7.20 5.30 7.97
N SER A 70 8.19 6.13 7.68
CA SER A 70 8.02 7.58 7.55
C SER A 70 7.61 7.96 6.14
N ILE A 71 6.74 8.98 6.04
CA ILE A 71 6.39 9.62 4.78
C ILE A 71 6.70 11.12 4.89
N LYS A 72 7.57 11.62 4.01
CA LYS A 72 8.07 12.99 4.01
C LYS A 72 7.67 13.69 2.71
N LYS A 73 7.04 14.86 2.82
CA LYS A 73 6.46 15.58 1.66
C LYS A 73 7.54 16.17 0.76
N GLU A 74 8.68 16.52 1.35
CA GLU A 74 9.86 17.00 0.63
C GLU A 74 10.43 15.97 -0.36
N PHE A 75 10.07 14.69 -0.21
CA PHE A 75 10.44 13.59 -1.14
C PHE A 75 9.27 13.15 -2.02
N PHE A 76 8.30 14.05 -2.28
CA PHE A 76 7.23 13.82 -3.26
C PHE A 76 7.65 14.36 -4.62
N ASP A 77 8.55 13.61 -5.25
CA ASP A 77 9.04 13.86 -6.59
C ASP A 77 8.90 12.59 -7.44
N LEU A 78 8.99 12.76 -8.76
CA LEU A 78 8.75 11.67 -9.71
C LEU A 78 9.77 10.53 -9.58
N GLU A 79 11.01 10.83 -9.22
CA GLU A 79 12.08 9.84 -9.09
C GLU A 79 11.84 8.97 -7.86
N THR A 80 11.59 9.60 -6.71
CA THR A 80 11.27 8.90 -5.46
C THR A 80 9.97 8.10 -5.60
N ASP A 81 8.95 8.64 -6.25
CA ASP A 81 7.68 7.95 -6.48
C ASP A 81 7.89 6.69 -7.35
N ARG A 82 8.69 6.77 -8.42
CA ARG A 82 9.04 5.61 -9.26
C ARG A 82 9.80 4.56 -8.45
N ARG A 83 10.80 4.95 -7.68
CA ARG A 83 11.54 4.03 -6.82
C ARG A 83 10.64 3.34 -5.80
N ALA A 84 9.72 4.09 -5.19
CA ALA A 84 8.77 3.56 -4.22
C ALA A 84 7.79 2.56 -4.88
N PHE A 85 7.37 2.84 -6.11
CA PHE A 85 6.57 1.94 -6.93
C PHE A 85 7.33 0.65 -7.25
N ASP A 86 8.57 0.73 -7.73
CA ASP A 86 9.37 -0.43 -8.13
C ASP A 86 9.63 -1.38 -6.95
N VAL A 87 10.03 -0.85 -5.80
CA VAL A 87 10.25 -1.64 -4.59
C VAL A 87 8.94 -2.29 -4.12
N SER A 88 7.82 -1.55 -4.20
CA SER A 88 6.50 -2.09 -3.85
C SER A 88 6.07 -3.21 -4.80
N MET A 89 6.24 -3.05 -6.11
CA MET A 89 5.89 -4.06 -7.11
C MET A 89 6.76 -5.31 -6.99
N LYS A 90 8.06 -5.14 -6.70
CA LYS A 90 8.97 -6.25 -6.41
C LYS A 90 8.52 -7.03 -5.17
N SER A 91 8.20 -6.33 -4.08
CA SER A 91 7.73 -6.96 -2.84
C SER A 91 6.41 -7.69 -3.03
N LEU A 92 5.43 -7.04 -3.68
CA LEU A 92 4.18 -7.69 -4.06
C LEU A 92 4.49 -8.95 -4.89
N GLY A 93 5.49 -8.93 -5.78
CA GLY A 93 5.94 -10.07 -6.59
C GLY A 93 6.33 -11.29 -5.75
N GLY A 94 6.90 -11.05 -4.57
CA GLY A 94 7.23 -12.09 -3.60
C GLY A 94 6.02 -12.66 -2.84
N LEU A 95 4.85 -12.03 -2.91
CA LEU A 95 3.60 -12.52 -2.30
C LEU A 95 2.80 -13.42 -3.26
N ASN A 96 3.48 -14.16 -4.15
CA ASN A 96 2.86 -15.00 -5.18
C ASN A 96 2.28 -16.31 -4.60
N ARG A 97 1.19 -16.17 -3.84
CA ARG A 97 0.43 -17.27 -3.24
C ARG A 97 -1.05 -17.07 -3.53
N HIS A 98 -1.70 -18.13 -4.00
CA HIS A 98 -3.11 -18.11 -4.43
C HIS A 98 -4.10 -17.81 -3.28
N ASP A 99 -3.70 -18.05 -2.04
CA ASP A 99 -4.55 -17.85 -0.86
C ASP A 99 -4.47 -16.43 -0.29
N ILE A 100 -3.52 -15.62 -0.74
CA ILE A 100 -3.36 -14.23 -0.32
C ILE A 100 -4.38 -13.35 -1.05
N ARG A 101 -5.14 -12.57 -0.27
CA ARG A 101 -6.04 -11.55 -0.81
C ARG A 101 -5.43 -10.18 -0.64
N LEU A 102 -5.29 -9.43 -1.72
CA LEU A 102 -4.76 -8.07 -1.72
C LEU A 102 -5.90 -7.08 -1.93
N VAL A 103 -5.91 -5.98 -1.17
CA VAL A 103 -6.75 -4.82 -1.47
C VAL A 103 -5.89 -3.55 -1.57
N PHE A 104 -5.92 -2.90 -2.73
CA PHE A 104 -5.14 -1.68 -3.01
C PHE A 104 -5.87 -0.41 -2.52
N TRP A 105 -6.29 -0.42 -1.26
CA TRP A 105 -7.20 0.56 -0.66
C TRP A 105 -6.74 2.02 -0.87
N CYS A 106 -5.47 2.31 -0.55
CA CYS A 106 -4.95 3.67 -0.67
C CYS A 106 -4.84 4.13 -2.13
N LEU A 107 -4.47 3.23 -3.03
CA LEU A 107 -4.36 3.52 -4.47
C LEU A 107 -5.74 3.78 -5.08
N PHE A 108 -6.73 2.95 -4.75
CA PHE A 108 -8.12 3.13 -5.17
C PHE A 108 -8.66 4.51 -4.77
N ILE A 109 -8.56 4.87 -3.49
CA ILE A 109 -9.05 6.17 -3.00
C ILE A 109 -8.30 7.33 -3.67
N ARG A 110 -6.99 7.20 -3.87
CA ARG A 110 -6.18 8.24 -4.51
C ARG A 110 -6.58 8.44 -5.97
N GLU A 111 -6.72 7.36 -6.71
CA GLU A 111 -7.18 7.41 -8.11
C GLU A 111 -8.57 8.01 -8.21
N TYR A 112 -9.51 7.58 -7.36
CA TYR A 112 -10.85 8.17 -7.27
C TYR A 112 -10.80 9.70 -7.05
N LYS A 113 -10.02 10.15 -6.07
CA LYS A 113 -9.86 11.59 -5.79
C LYS A 113 -9.24 12.36 -6.95
N ASN A 114 -8.20 11.80 -7.58
CA ASN A 114 -7.55 12.44 -8.73
C ASN A 114 -8.53 12.58 -9.90
N ARG A 115 -9.28 11.52 -10.22
CA ARG A 115 -10.32 11.54 -11.26
C ARG A 115 -11.39 12.58 -10.95
N ASN A 116 -11.89 12.61 -9.71
CA ASN A 116 -12.90 13.56 -9.29
C ASN A 116 -12.43 15.03 -9.36
N SER A 117 -11.14 15.30 -9.19
CA SER A 117 -10.58 16.64 -9.34
C SER A 117 -9.99 16.93 -10.73
N GLY A 118 -10.22 16.05 -11.72
CA GLY A 118 -9.64 16.16 -13.08
C GLY A 118 -8.11 16.03 -13.14
N LYS A 119 -7.44 15.63 -12.05
CA LYS A 119 -5.99 15.55 -11.96
C LYS A 119 -5.49 14.35 -12.77
N TYR A 120 -4.41 14.55 -13.54
CA TYR A 120 -3.82 13.54 -14.44
C TYR A 120 -4.82 12.99 -15.47
N THR A 121 -5.87 13.75 -15.78
CA THR A 121 -6.85 13.39 -16.79
C THR A 121 -6.59 14.24 -18.03
N VAL A 122 -6.38 13.59 -19.17
CA VAL A 122 -6.19 14.23 -20.48
C VAL A 122 -7.22 13.63 -21.42
N ASP A 123 -8.05 14.45 -22.04
CA ASP A 123 -9.13 14.03 -22.95
C ASP A 123 -10.07 12.97 -22.34
N GLY A 124 -10.41 13.12 -21.05
CA GLY A 124 -11.24 12.18 -20.31
C GLY A 124 -10.52 10.89 -19.86
N ASN A 125 -9.26 10.69 -20.25
CA ASN A 125 -8.47 9.53 -19.89
C ASN A 125 -7.56 9.84 -18.69
N TYR A 126 -7.80 9.13 -17.58
CA TYR A 126 -6.92 9.20 -16.42
C TYR A 126 -5.65 8.36 -16.63
N ASN A 127 -4.49 8.99 -16.43
CA ASN A 127 -3.22 8.30 -16.45
C ASN A 127 -2.22 8.97 -15.50
N HIS A 128 -2.03 8.39 -14.31
CA HIS A 128 -0.97 8.83 -13.42
C HIS A 128 0.40 8.49 -14.01
N PRO A 129 1.43 9.35 -13.86
CA PRO A 129 2.77 9.10 -14.40
C PRO A 129 3.56 7.95 -13.77
N VAL A 130 3.01 7.25 -12.77
CA VAL A 130 3.75 6.25 -11.97
C VAL A 130 2.91 5.01 -11.68
N TRP A 131 1.77 5.17 -10.98
CA TRP A 131 0.91 4.06 -10.59
C TRP A 131 -0.51 4.27 -11.10
N ASN A 132 -1.07 3.27 -11.76
CA ASN A 132 -2.48 3.24 -12.12
C ASN A 132 -3.09 1.98 -11.51
N LEU A 133 -4.26 2.07 -10.88
CA LEU A 133 -4.86 0.94 -10.15
C LEU A 133 -5.00 -0.29 -11.05
N ARG A 134 -5.57 -0.10 -12.25
CA ARG A 134 -5.75 -1.17 -13.24
C ARG A 134 -4.46 -1.88 -13.59
N PHE A 135 -3.34 -1.15 -13.70
CA PHE A 135 -2.03 -1.75 -14.00
C PHE A 135 -1.57 -2.68 -12.88
N VAL A 136 -1.77 -2.27 -11.62
CA VAL A 136 -1.36 -3.04 -10.45
C VAL A 136 -2.24 -4.29 -10.28
N GLU A 137 -3.55 -4.16 -10.50
CA GLU A 137 -4.52 -5.25 -10.38
C GLU A 137 -4.33 -6.32 -11.47
N CYS A 138 -4.06 -5.94 -12.73
CA CYS A 138 -3.88 -6.91 -13.82
C CYS A 138 -2.59 -7.74 -13.72
N ARG A 139 -1.66 -7.41 -12.81
CA ARG A 139 -0.40 -8.14 -12.61
C ARG A 139 -0.44 -9.08 -11.39
N ARG A 140 -1.63 -9.40 -10.89
CA ARG A 140 -1.85 -10.21 -9.69
C ARG A 140 -2.87 -11.31 -9.92
#